data_AF-A0A955XGL3-F1
#
_entry.id   AF-A0A955XGL3-F1
#
_cell.length_a   1.000
_cell.length_b   1.000
_cell.length_c   1.000
_cell.angle_alpha   90.00
_cell.angle_beta   90.00
_cell.angle_gamma   90.00
#
_symmetry.space_group_name_H-M   'P 1'
#
loop_
_entity.id
_entity.type
_entity.pdbx_description
1 polymer ?
#
loop_
_entity_poly.entity_id
_entity_poly.type
_entity_poly.pdbx_seq_one_letter_code
_entity_poly.pdbx_strand_id
1 'polypeptide(L)'
;MVRSLLVALALTVVACSNRGVSDKPEGQDAPTPPFSTANPEPAPAASPAPAEVPLLSSRGIPTSAEGPSTSTMGPDGAINAAGLIFALPSTWTAVPPASSMRLAQAAIPGGGEFMVFHLGVGGGGGVDANLDRWVGQMDVTAGTTPQRERFEGNGLVVHLIDVVGTLLPSNMGTGPAEPQPNSRLIGAVIEGPGGPWFFKATGPGAALAAEREALLAMLRGARPSGA
;
A
#
# COMPACT_ATOMS: atom_id res chain seq x y z
N MET A 1 13.12 10.30 -70.31
CA MET A 1 13.41 8.85 -70.16
C MET A 1 12.92 8.42 -68.79
N VAL A 2 11.61 8.24 -68.57
CA VAL A 2 10.83 6.99 -68.65
C VAL A 2 11.49 5.77 -68.00
N ARG A 3 11.03 5.39 -66.81
CA ARG A 3 10.38 4.09 -66.56
C ARG A 3 9.71 4.04 -65.18
N SER A 4 8.39 4.11 -65.22
CA SER A 4 7.45 3.73 -64.17
C SER A 4 7.53 2.23 -63.88
N LEU A 5 7.38 1.82 -62.63
CA LEU A 5 6.83 0.51 -62.28
C LEU A 5 5.77 0.69 -61.19
N LEU A 6 4.51 0.60 -61.62
CA LEU A 6 3.36 0.24 -60.78
C LEU A 6 3.42 -1.26 -60.50
N VAL A 7 3.17 -1.71 -59.26
CA VAL A 7 2.68 -3.07 -59.01
C VAL A 7 1.60 -3.04 -57.92
N ALA A 8 0.38 -3.25 -58.41
CA ALA A 8 -0.80 -3.93 -57.86
C ALA A 8 -1.11 -3.93 -56.36
N LEU A 9 -2.19 -3.20 -56.06
CA LEU A 9 -3.17 -3.37 -54.99
C LEU A 9 -3.82 -4.77 -55.01
N ALA A 10 -3.92 -5.44 -53.86
CA ALA A 10 -4.84 -6.56 -53.64
C ALA A 10 -5.65 -6.30 -52.36
N LEU A 11 -6.85 -5.78 -52.56
CA LEU A 11 -7.88 -5.55 -51.55
C LEU A 11 -8.81 -6.77 -51.55
N THR A 12 -8.82 -7.59 -50.50
CA THR A 12 -9.84 -8.63 -50.33
C THR A 12 -10.91 -8.14 -49.37
N VAL A 13 -12.00 -7.66 -49.97
CA VAL A 13 -13.29 -7.42 -49.31
C VAL A 13 -14.05 -8.74 -49.28
N VAL A 14 -14.37 -9.26 -48.09
CA VAL A 14 -15.41 -10.27 -47.92
C VAL A 14 -16.60 -9.59 -47.28
N ALA A 15 -17.59 -9.29 -48.12
CA ALA A 15 -18.93 -8.90 -47.71
C ALA A 15 -19.88 -10.00 -48.18
N CYS A 16 -20.56 -10.66 -47.23
CA CYS A 16 -21.85 -11.28 -47.47
C CYS A 16 -22.82 -10.66 -46.47
N SER A 17 -23.67 -9.78 -46.98
CA SER A 17 -24.86 -9.28 -46.30
C SER A 17 -25.91 -10.39 -46.21
N ASN A 18 -26.70 -10.41 -45.12
CA ASN A 18 -28.14 -10.43 -45.34
C ASN A 18 -28.90 -9.71 -44.23
N ARG A 19 -29.87 -8.91 -44.68
CA ARG A 19 -30.81 -8.10 -43.91
C ARG A 19 -31.88 -8.99 -43.26
N GLY A 20 -32.33 -8.59 -42.08
CA GLY A 20 -33.59 -9.02 -41.48
C GLY A 20 -34.06 -7.95 -40.50
N VAL A 21 -34.92 -7.06 -40.99
CA VAL A 21 -35.74 -6.14 -40.17
C VAL A 21 -37.10 -6.81 -39.96
N SER A 22 -37.65 -6.58 -38.76
CA SER A 22 -39.07 -6.49 -38.39
C SER A 22 -39.59 -7.43 -37.31
N ASP A 23 -40.17 -6.73 -36.33
CA ASP A 23 -41.34 -7.00 -35.49
C ASP A 23 -41.23 -7.84 -34.21
N LYS A 24 -41.46 -7.09 -33.13
CA LYS A 24 -41.91 -7.51 -31.80
C LYS A 24 -43.28 -8.20 -31.91
N PRO A 25 -43.49 -9.27 -31.13
CA PRO A 25 -44.78 -9.52 -30.52
C PRO A 25 -44.66 -9.60 -28.99
N GLU A 26 -45.63 -8.96 -28.32
CA GLU A 26 -45.95 -9.11 -26.90
C GLU A 26 -46.76 -10.39 -26.67
N GLY A 27 -46.54 -11.07 -25.54
CA GLY A 27 -47.60 -11.81 -24.83
C GLY A 27 -47.41 -13.32 -24.61
N GLN A 28 -46.98 -13.68 -23.37
CA GLN A 28 -47.47 -14.78 -22.49
C GLN A 28 -47.27 -16.26 -22.96
N ASP A 29 -46.88 -17.27 -22.16
CA ASP A 29 -47.01 -17.53 -20.71
C ASP A 29 -46.10 -18.70 -20.22
N ALA A 30 -45.59 -18.59 -18.98
CA ALA A 30 -45.28 -19.63 -17.96
C ALA A 30 -44.21 -20.76 -18.16
N PRO A 31 -43.70 -21.39 -17.07
CA PRO A 31 -43.43 -20.91 -15.71
C PRO A 31 -42.00 -21.21 -15.18
N THR A 32 -41.54 -20.37 -14.24
CA THR A 32 -40.36 -20.55 -13.38
C THR A 32 -40.61 -21.47 -12.18
N PRO A 33 -39.64 -22.30 -11.74
CA PRO A 33 -39.62 -22.86 -10.39
C PRO A 33 -38.95 -21.90 -9.37
N PRO A 34 -39.38 -21.91 -8.09
CA PRO A 34 -39.04 -20.90 -7.09
C PRO A 34 -37.84 -21.29 -6.21
N PHE A 35 -37.03 -20.31 -5.79
CA PHE A 35 -36.20 -20.41 -4.59
C PHE A 35 -36.71 -19.47 -3.49
N SER A 36 -37.48 -20.13 -2.62
CA SER A 36 -37.84 -19.89 -1.23
C SER A 36 -37.27 -18.67 -0.48
N THR A 37 -38.20 -17.85 0.01
CA THR A 37 -38.07 -16.92 1.14
C THR A 37 -38.14 -17.69 2.46
N ALA A 38 -37.18 -17.50 3.37
CA ALA A 38 -37.42 -17.63 4.81
C ALA A 38 -36.30 -16.99 5.64
N ASN A 39 -36.63 -15.87 6.27
CA ASN A 39 -35.96 -15.30 7.44
C ASN A 39 -36.64 -15.90 8.69
N PRO A 40 -35.93 -16.15 9.80
CA PRO A 40 -36.57 -16.18 11.12
C PRO A 40 -36.05 -15.06 12.04
N GLU A 41 -37.00 -14.28 12.54
CA GLU A 41 -36.89 -13.36 13.69
C GLU A 41 -37.40 -14.08 14.98
N PRO A 42 -37.38 -13.49 16.20
CA PRO A 42 -36.32 -13.57 17.21
C PRO A 42 -36.75 -14.16 18.59
N ALA A 43 -35.88 -13.99 19.61
CA ALA A 43 -36.10 -13.93 21.07
C ALA A 43 -35.84 -15.25 21.89
N PRO A 44 -35.60 -15.20 23.24
CA PRO A 44 -35.72 -14.07 24.17
C PRO A 44 -34.55 -13.89 25.19
N ALA A 45 -34.69 -12.86 26.03
CA ALA A 45 -33.81 -12.44 27.11
C ALA A 45 -33.95 -13.22 28.43
N ALA A 46 -32.93 -13.01 29.29
CA ALA A 46 -32.90 -13.09 30.76
C ALA A 46 -32.33 -14.35 31.46
N SER A 47 -31.51 -14.04 32.46
CA SER A 47 -30.53 -14.82 33.26
C SER A 47 -31.18 -15.70 34.35
N PRO A 48 -30.42 -16.58 35.05
CA PRO A 48 -29.77 -16.14 36.30
C PRO A 48 -28.39 -16.75 36.63
N ALA A 49 -27.59 -16.01 37.42
CA ALA A 49 -26.47 -16.51 38.26
C ALA A 49 -27.05 -17.23 39.53
N PRO A 50 -26.29 -17.92 40.44
CA PRO A 50 -24.85 -17.84 40.69
C PRO A 50 -24.12 -19.18 41.00
N ALA A 51 -22.78 -19.14 41.03
CA ALA A 51 -21.98 -19.96 41.94
C ALA A 51 -20.61 -19.29 42.13
N GLU A 52 -20.32 -18.89 43.37
CA GLU A 52 -19.04 -18.34 43.81
C GLU A 52 -17.91 -19.35 43.59
N VAL A 53 -16.82 -18.91 42.98
CA VAL A 53 -15.50 -19.55 43.06
C VAL A 53 -14.47 -18.51 43.50
N PRO A 54 -13.50 -18.90 44.36
CA PRO A 54 -12.87 -18.00 45.32
C PRO A 54 -11.86 -17.04 44.71
N LEU A 55 -11.72 -15.88 45.36
CA LEU A 55 -10.73 -14.84 45.10
C LEU A 55 -9.31 -15.41 45.24
N LEU A 56 -8.71 -15.86 44.13
CA LEU A 56 -7.25 -15.90 44.00
C LEU A 56 -6.77 -14.52 43.54
N SER A 57 -6.04 -13.84 44.42
CA SER A 57 -5.22 -12.68 44.09
C SER A 57 -4.23 -13.04 43.00
N SER A 58 -4.62 -12.86 41.73
CA SER A 58 -3.67 -12.85 40.63
C SER A 58 -3.03 -11.48 40.57
N ARG A 59 -1.73 -11.49 40.85
CA ARG A 59 -0.75 -10.45 40.51
C ARG A 59 -1.15 -9.75 39.21
N GLY A 60 -1.08 -8.41 39.24
CA GLY A 60 -1.42 -7.55 38.11
C GLY A 60 -0.83 -8.09 36.82
N ILE A 61 -1.70 -8.27 35.82
CA ILE A 61 -1.28 -8.38 34.44
C ILE A 61 -0.43 -7.13 34.18
N PRO A 62 0.86 -7.23 33.81
CA PRO A 62 1.49 -6.08 33.21
C PRO A 62 0.71 -5.86 31.92
N THR A 63 -0.07 -4.79 31.88
CA THR A 63 -0.39 -4.10 30.63
C THR A 63 0.87 -4.17 29.80
N SER A 64 0.84 -4.91 28.69
CA SER A 64 1.88 -4.80 27.69
C SER A 64 1.86 -3.34 27.29
N ALA A 65 2.80 -2.57 27.84
CA ALA A 65 3.01 -1.21 27.45
C ALA A 65 3.35 -1.30 25.96
N GLU A 66 2.43 -0.83 25.11
CA GLU A 66 2.83 -0.16 23.88
C GLU A 66 3.84 0.91 24.30
N GLY A 67 5.11 0.52 24.32
CA GLY A 67 6.20 1.47 24.44
C GLY A 67 6.07 2.44 23.28
N PRO A 68 6.31 3.75 23.49
CA PRO A 68 6.35 4.67 22.37
C PRO A 68 7.37 4.15 21.35
N SER A 69 6.99 4.15 20.07
CA SER A 69 7.91 3.98 18.95
C SER A 69 9.01 5.03 19.11
N THR A 70 10.16 4.65 19.66
CA THR A 70 11.21 5.60 20.01
C THR A 70 12.03 5.92 18.77
N SER A 71 11.98 7.19 18.37
CA SER A 71 12.94 7.75 17.43
C SER A 71 13.70 8.91 18.05
N THR A 72 14.93 9.12 17.60
CA THR A 72 15.76 10.25 18.05
C THR A 72 16.65 10.69 16.90
N MET A 73 16.78 12.00 16.72
CA MET A 73 17.71 12.59 15.75
C MET A 73 19.02 12.94 16.45
N GLY A 74 20.13 12.43 15.92
CA GLY A 74 21.48 12.77 16.35
C GLY A 74 21.96 14.11 15.80
N PRO A 75 23.09 14.64 16.32
CA PRO A 75 23.63 15.94 15.92
C PRO A 75 24.00 16.01 14.43
N ASP A 76 24.31 14.86 13.82
CA ASP A 76 24.74 14.76 12.42
C ASP A 76 23.55 14.61 11.45
N GLY A 77 22.31 14.80 11.95
CA GLY A 77 21.08 14.59 11.18
C GLY A 77 20.69 13.12 11.00
N ALA A 78 21.46 12.18 11.55
CA ALA A 78 21.12 10.76 11.56
C ALA A 78 19.90 10.50 12.47
N ILE A 79 18.94 9.73 11.99
CA ILE A 79 17.75 9.31 12.71
C ILE A 79 17.99 7.89 13.20
N ASN A 80 17.87 7.66 14.51
CA ASN A 80 17.67 6.32 15.07
C ASN A 80 16.17 6.08 15.20
N ALA A 81 15.65 5.06 14.53
CA ALA A 81 14.25 4.68 14.52
C ALA A 81 14.13 3.21 14.93
N ALA A 82 13.82 2.96 16.21
CA ALA A 82 13.75 1.61 16.77
C ALA A 82 15.00 0.74 16.48
N GLY A 83 16.19 1.32 16.61
CA GLY A 83 17.45 0.61 16.40
C GLY A 83 17.94 0.54 14.96
N LEU A 84 17.26 1.20 14.02
CA LEU A 84 17.76 1.44 12.66
C LEU A 84 18.26 2.88 12.54
N ILE A 85 19.50 3.05 12.09
CA ILE A 85 20.10 4.35 11.82
C ILE A 85 20.05 4.64 10.32
N PHE A 86 19.51 5.80 9.94
CA PHE A 86 19.51 6.30 8.56
C PHE A 86 19.54 7.84 8.55
N ALA A 87 19.72 8.44 7.38
CA ALA A 87 19.65 9.89 7.21
C ALA A 87 18.68 10.22 6.07
N LEU A 88 17.86 11.25 6.24
CA LEU A 88 17.00 11.74 5.17
C LEU A 88 17.86 12.34 4.05
N PRO A 89 17.43 12.26 2.78
CA PRO A 89 18.01 13.07 1.72
C PRO A 89 18.10 14.54 2.13
N SER A 90 19.19 15.22 1.76
CA SER A 90 19.45 16.61 2.19
C SER A 90 18.42 17.61 1.68
N THR A 91 17.66 17.25 0.64
CA THR A 91 16.58 18.07 0.07
C THR A 91 15.26 17.90 0.83
N TRP A 92 15.14 16.91 1.71
CA TRP A 92 13.91 16.61 2.44
C TRP A 92 13.86 17.36 3.76
N THR A 93 12.66 17.78 4.15
CA THR A 93 12.44 18.51 5.39
C THR A 93 11.80 17.58 6.41
N ALA A 94 12.52 17.25 7.49
CA ALA A 94 11.92 16.52 8.61
C ALA A 94 10.74 17.32 9.20
N VAL A 95 9.64 16.62 9.50
CA VAL A 95 8.46 17.21 10.15
C VAL A 95 8.05 16.35 11.36
N PRO A 96 7.38 16.94 12.37
CA PRO A 96 6.86 16.15 13.49
C PRO A 96 5.96 15.00 12.98
N PRO A 97 6.16 13.76 13.46
CA PRO A 97 5.29 12.65 13.08
C PRO A 97 3.83 12.93 13.49
N ALA A 98 2.90 12.73 12.55
CA ALA A 98 1.48 13.01 12.76
C ALA A 98 0.76 12.00 13.67
N SER A 99 1.40 10.88 14.03
CA SER A 99 0.88 9.90 14.97
C SER A 99 2.01 9.19 15.70
N SER A 100 1.72 8.64 16.88
CA SER A 100 2.66 7.86 17.69
C SER A 100 3.18 6.60 16.99
N MET A 101 2.47 6.10 15.97
CA MET A 101 2.91 4.94 15.19
C MET A 101 4.06 5.29 14.22
N ARG A 102 4.23 6.55 13.84
CA ARG A 102 5.25 7.00 12.90
C ARG A 102 6.54 7.31 13.65
N LEU A 103 7.61 6.58 13.33
CA LEU A 103 8.95 6.81 13.88
C LEU A 103 9.62 8.04 13.27
N ALA A 104 9.40 8.28 11.98
CA ALA A 104 9.92 9.45 11.28
C ALA A 104 8.90 9.92 10.26
N GLN A 105 8.92 11.22 9.97
CA GLN A 105 8.14 11.82 8.91
C GLN A 105 8.92 12.97 8.26
N ALA A 106 8.78 13.12 6.95
CA ALA A 106 9.40 14.21 6.21
C ALA A 106 8.52 14.68 5.06
N ALA A 107 8.66 15.96 4.70
CA ALA A 107 8.17 16.50 3.44
C ALA A 107 9.25 16.30 2.36
N ILE A 108 8.82 15.79 1.20
CA ILE A 108 9.64 15.60 0.01
C ILE A 108 9.40 16.81 -0.92
N PRO A 109 10.44 17.38 -1.55
CA PRO A 109 10.28 18.43 -2.56
C PRO A 109 9.23 18.10 -3.61
N GLY A 110 8.48 19.09 -4.08
CA GLY A 110 7.43 18.86 -5.07
C GLY A 110 6.13 18.26 -4.51
N GLY A 111 5.96 18.26 -3.18
CA GLY A 111 4.68 17.92 -2.53
C GLY A 111 4.53 16.44 -2.17
N GLY A 112 5.62 15.69 -2.06
CA GLY A 112 5.58 14.33 -1.52
C GLY A 112 5.67 14.29 0.00
N GLU A 113 5.29 13.16 0.57
CA GLU A 113 5.42 12.86 2.00
C GLU A 113 6.16 11.53 2.17
N PHE A 114 6.91 11.44 3.27
CA PHE A 114 7.64 10.26 3.67
C PHE A 114 7.34 9.92 5.13
N MET A 115 7.25 8.63 5.43
CA MET A 115 7.07 8.14 6.78
C MET A 115 7.74 6.79 7.02
N VAL A 116 8.16 6.56 8.26
CA VAL A 116 8.75 5.28 8.73
C VAL A 116 7.92 4.70 9.85
N PHE A 117 7.70 3.39 9.81
CA PHE A 117 7.03 2.62 10.86
C PHE A 117 7.89 1.42 11.28
N HIS A 118 7.72 1.00 12.52
CA HIS A 118 8.18 -0.29 13.03
C HIS A 118 7.11 -0.81 13.97
N LEU A 119 6.66 -2.04 13.73
CA LEU A 119 5.52 -2.63 14.44
C LEU A 119 5.95 -3.85 15.27
N GLY A 120 7.26 -4.04 15.46
CA GLY A 120 7.81 -5.19 16.17
C GLY A 120 7.75 -6.50 15.37
N VAL A 121 8.17 -7.59 16.02
CA VAL A 121 8.19 -8.94 15.45
C VAL A 121 6.77 -9.39 15.10
N GLY A 122 6.53 -9.75 13.84
CA GLY A 122 5.21 -10.15 13.34
C GLY A 122 4.23 -8.98 13.10
N GLY A 123 4.59 -7.76 13.50
CA GLY A 123 3.77 -6.57 13.28
C GLY A 123 3.73 -6.13 11.81
N GLY A 124 2.61 -5.56 11.38
CA GLY A 124 2.40 -5.11 9.99
C GLY A 124 2.14 -6.21 8.97
N GLY A 125 2.41 -7.47 9.33
CA GLY A 125 2.43 -8.62 8.42
C GLY A 125 3.81 -8.83 7.78
N GLY A 126 3.95 -9.89 6.99
CA GLY A 126 5.18 -10.16 6.24
C GLY A 126 5.45 -9.13 5.14
N VAL A 127 6.60 -9.26 4.48
CA VAL A 127 7.03 -8.38 3.38
C VAL A 127 5.98 -8.35 2.28
N ASP A 128 5.64 -9.49 1.69
CA ASP A 128 4.72 -9.55 0.53
C ASP A 128 3.34 -8.99 0.85
N ALA A 129 2.79 -9.31 2.02
CA ALA A 129 1.50 -8.79 2.46
C ALA A 129 1.48 -7.24 2.57
N ASN A 130 2.61 -6.62 2.92
CA ASN A 130 2.72 -5.15 2.93
C ASN A 130 2.84 -4.58 1.52
N LEU A 131 3.67 -5.19 0.66
CA LEU A 131 3.82 -4.73 -0.72
C LEU A 131 2.48 -4.83 -1.47
N ASP A 132 1.75 -5.93 -1.32
CA ASP A 132 0.43 -6.14 -1.91
C ASP A 132 -0.58 -5.09 -1.43
N ARG A 133 -0.56 -4.77 -0.12
CA ARG A 133 -1.43 -3.73 0.44
C ARG A 133 -1.14 -2.36 -0.16
N TRP A 134 0.14 -2.01 -0.34
CA TRP A 134 0.52 -0.73 -0.95
C TRP A 134 0.18 -0.68 -2.44
N VAL A 135 0.31 -1.79 -3.18
CA VAL A 135 -0.22 -1.88 -4.55
C VAL A 135 -1.73 -1.65 -4.55
N GLY A 136 -2.47 -2.24 -3.60
CA GLY A 136 -3.91 -2.03 -3.46
C GLY A 136 -4.34 -0.60 -3.08
N GLN A 137 -3.40 0.27 -2.67
CA GLN A 137 -3.67 1.70 -2.47
C GLN A 137 -3.60 2.50 -3.79
N MET A 138 -3.19 1.86 -4.88
CA MET A 138 -2.96 2.50 -6.16
C MET A 138 -3.90 1.92 -7.21
N ASP A 139 -4.66 2.79 -7.87
CA ASP A 139 -5.28 2.42 -9.13
C ASP A 139 -4.26 2.56 -10.27
N VAL A 140 -3.82 1.40 -10.77
CA VAL A 140 -2.80 1.25 -11.82
C VAL A 140 -3.38 1.20 -13.24
N THR A 141 -4.70 1.37 -13.39
CA THR A 141 -5.37 1.39 -14.71
C THR A 141 -4.86 2.48 -15.65
N ALA A 142 -4.07 3.43 -15.13
CA ALA A 142 -3.24 4.36 -15.89
C ALA A 142 -2.14 3.70 -16.76
N GLY A 143 -2.06 2.36 -16.79
CA GLY A 143 -1.21 1.61 -17.73
C GLY A 143 0.20 1.35 -17.24
N THR A 144 0.44 1.36 -15.92
CA THR A 144 1.76 1.04 -15.36
C THR A 144 1.72 -0.23 -14.52
N THR A 145 2.81 -0.99 -14.55
CA THR A 145 2.96 -2.20 -13.76
C THR A 145 3.75 -1.88 -12.49
N PRO A 146 3.28 -2.30 -11.30
CA PRO A 146 4.07 -2.20 -10.07
C PRO A 146 5.45 -2.86 -10.24
N GLN A 147 6.52 -2.14 -9.88
CA GLN A 147 7.89 -2.65 -9.95
C GLN A 147 8.35 -3.11 -8.57
N ARG A 148 8.86 -4.34 -8.48
CA ARG A 148 9.46 -4.89 -7.26
C ARG A 148 10.96 -5.00 -7.42
N GLU A 149 11.70 -4.62 -6.39
CA GLU A 149 13.15 -4.77 -6.33
C GLU A 149 13.56 -5.36 -4.98
N ARG A 150 14.69 -6.08 -4.96
CA ARG A 150 15.32 -6.57 -3.75
C ARG A 150 16.81 -6.29 -3.82
N PHE A 151 17.38 -5.78 -2.74
CA PHE A 151 18.81 -5.55 -2.61
C PHE A 151 19.26 -5.64 -1.16
N GLU A 152 20.58 -5.59 -0.94
CA GLU A 152 21.19 -5.56 0.38
C GLU A 152 21.93 -4.23 0.60
N GLY A 153 21.94 -3.75 1.84
CA GLY A 153 22.67 -2.57 2.27
C GLY A 153 23.09 -2.71 3.73
N ASN A 154 24.38 -2.54 4.02
CA ASN A 154 24.96 -2.69 5.37
C ASN A 154 24.52 -3.99 6.11
N GLY A 155 24.42 -5.10 5.38
CA GLY A 155 24.00 -6.40 5.94
C GLY A 155 22.49 -6.53 6.20
N LEU A 156 21.69 -5.56 5.78
CA LEU A 156 20.23 -5.60 5.84
C LEU A 156 19.64 -5.90 4.45
N VAL A 157 18.61 -6.72 4.45
CA VAL A 157 17.82 -7.03 3.27
C VAL A 157 16.73 -5.97 3.11
N VAL A 158 16.61 -5.42 1.90
CA VAL A 158 15.60 -4.43 1.54
C VAL A 158 14.75 -4.95 0.40
N HIS A 159 13.43 -4.86 0.56
CA HIS A 159 12.44 -5.09 -0.50
C HIS A 159 11.76 -3.79 -0.84
N LEU A 160 11.62 -3.48 -2.12
CA LEU A 160 11.03 -2.25 -2.62
C LEU A 160 9.80 -2.59 -3.47
N ILE A 161 8.78 -1.75 -3.37
CA ILE A 161 7.71 -1.63 -4.36
C ILE A 161 7.64 -0.19 -4.86
N ASP A 162 7.47 -0.05 -6.16
CA ASP A 162 7.37 1.24 -6.82
C ASP A 162 6.17 1.22 -7.78
N VAL A 163 5.19 2.07 -7.51
CA VAL A 163 3.89 2.05 -8.19
C VAL A 163 3.53 3.45 -8.65
N VAL A 164 3.18 3.60 -9.92
CA VAL A 164 2.64 4.85 -10.48
C VAL A 164 1.16 4.66 -10.75
N GLY A 165 0.34 5.69 -10.53
CA GLY A 165 -1.09 5.61 -10.78
C GLY A 165 -1.88 6.68 -10.05
N THR A 166 -3.11 6.36 -9.69
CA THR A 166 -3.94 7.20 -8.83
C THR A 166 -3.87 6.66 -7.41
N LEU A 167 -3.39 7.47 -6.46
CA LEU A 167 -3.41 7.10 -5.05
C LEU A 167 -4.85 7.23 -4.54
N LEU A 168 -5.39 6.12 -4.04
CA LEU A 168 -6.78 6.02 -3.61
C LEU A 168 -6.96 6.50 -2.16
N PRO A 169 -8.18 6.98 -1.81
CA PRO A 169 -8.50 7.28 -0.43
C PRO A 169 -8.30 6.09 0.50
N SER A 170 -7.88 6.36 1.73
CA SER A 170 -7.76 5.33 2.76
C SER A 170 -8.48 5.74 4.03
N ASN A 171 -9.31 4.82 4.54
CA ASN A 171 -9.88 4.91 5.89
C ASN A 171 -8.91 4.42 6.98
N MET A 172 -7.75 3.85 6.61
CA MET A 172 -6.77 3.24 7.50
C MET A 172 -5.54 4.14 7.74
N GLY A 173 -5.77 5.43 8.01
CA GLY A 173 -4.80 6.35 8.61
C GLY A 173 -3.60 6.80 7.76
N THR A 174 -3.36 6.19 6.59
CA THR A 174 -2.33 6.64 5.64
C THR A 174 -2.87 6.63 4.22
N GLY A 175 -3.32 7.78 3.75
CA GLY A 175 -3.82 7.99 2.39
C GLY A 175 -4.52 9.35 2.28
N PRO A 176 -4.74 9.83 1.05
CA PRO A 176 -5.44 11.08 0.84
C PRO A 176 -6.93 10.95 1.18
N ALA A 177 -7.61 12.08 1.37
CA ALA A 177 -9.06 12.09 1.55
C ALA A 177 -9.81 11.81 0.24
N GLU A 178 -9.24 12.25 -0.88
CA GLU A 178 -9.78 12.11 -2.23
C GLU A 178 -8.76 11.41 -3.14
N PRO A 179 -9.19 10.76 -4.23
CA PRO A 179 -8.25 10.18 -5.20
C PRO A 179 -7.26 11.23 -5.72
N GLN A 180 -5.98 10.87 -5.78
CA GLN A 180 -4.91 11.74 -6.27
C GLN A 180 -4.29 11.15 -7.55
N PRO A 181 -4.73 11.60 -8.73
CA PRO A 181 -4.16 11.16 -10.01
C PRO A 181 -2.69 11.54 -10.15
N ASN A 182 -1.99 10.86 -11.07
CA ASN A 182 -0.58 11.12 -11.36
C ASN A 182 0.32 11.03 -10.11
N SER A 183 -0.02 10.13 -9.19
CA SER A 183 0.74 9.87 -7.98
C SER A 183 1.73 8.73 -8.16
N ARG A 184 2.69 8.65 -7.25
CA ARG A 184 3.59 7.51 -7.11
C ARG A 184 3.67 7.11 -5.65
N LEU A 185 3.75 5.82 -5.40
CA LEU A 185 4.05 5.22 -4.10
C LEU A 185 5.36 4.45 -4.23
N ILE A 186 6.35 4.81 -3.41
CA ILE A 186 7.58 4.04 -3.23
C ILE A 186 7.58 3.52 -1.79
N GLY A 187 7.44 2.21 -1.64
CA GLY A 187 7.43 1.53 -0.35
C GLY A 187 8.66 0.64 -0.21
N ALA A 188 9.27 0.61 0.97
CA ALA A 188 10.35 -0.31 1.27
C ALA A 188 10.13 -1.03 2.60
N VAL A 189 10.50 -2.31 2.63
CA VAL A 189 10.55 -3.12 3.84
C VAL A 189 11.99 -3.52 4.07
N ILE A 190 12.57 -3.05 5.18
CA ILE A 190 13.90 -3.46 5.63
C ILE A 190 13.72 -4.54 6.69
N GLU A 191 14.23 -5.73 6.44
CA GLU A 191 14.19 -6.82 7.41
C GLU A 191 15.14 -6.56 8.59
N GLY A 192 14.76 -6.97 9.80
CA GLY A 192 15.55 -6.76 11.00
C GLY A 192 15.18 -7.71 12.15
N PRO A 193 16.10 -7.91 13.11
CA PRO A 193 15.90 -8.87 14.21
C PRO A 193 14.74 -8.50 15.13
N GLY A 194 14.42 -7.21 15.27
CA GLY A 194 13.28 -6.72 16.04
C GLY A 194 11.95 -6.70 15.26
N GLY A 195 11.92 -7.24 14.05
CA GLY A 195 10.84 -7.05 13.08
C GLY A 195 11.20 -6.00 12.02
N PRO A 196 10.44 -5.96 10.92
CA PRO A 196 10.73 -5.10 9.77
C PRO A 196 10.48 -3.61 10.04
N TRP A 197 11.26 -2.77 9.39
CA TRP A 197 10.96 -1.34 9.23
C TRP A 197 10.26 -1.09 7.91
N PHE A 198 9.20 -0.30 7.94
CA PHE A 198 8.39 0.04 6.78
C PHE A 198 8.61 1.50 6.43
N PHE A 199 9.21 1.74 5.28
CA PHE A 199 9.43 3.04 4.69
C PHE A 199 8.35 3.25 3.64
N LYS A 200 7.64 4.38 3.67
CA LYS A 200 6.65 4.70 2.64
C LYS A 200 6.88 6.14 2.19
N ALA A 201 6.85 6.36 0.89
CA ALA A 201 6.82 7.67 0.26
C ALA A 201 5.63 7.73 -0.71
N THR A 202 4.84 8.80 -0.64
CA THR A 202 3.69 9.06 -1.51
C THR A 202 3.67 10.50 -1.98
N GLY A 203 3.10 10.76 -3.15
CA GLY A 203 2.93 12.12 -3.66
C GLY A 203 2.90 12.19 -5.19
N PRO A 204 3.05 13.40 -5.77
CA PRO A 204 3.10 13.58 -7.21
C PRO A 204 4.19 12.71 -7.86
N GLY A 205 3.83 12.03 -8.94
CA GLY A 205 4.68 11.01 -9.56
C GLY A 205 6.00 11.58 -10.07
N ALA A 206 5.98 12.80 -10.61
CA ALA A 206 7.19 13.50 -11.05
C ALA A 206 8.12 13.85 -9.87
N ALA A 207 7.56 14.24 -8.73
CA ALA A 207 8.33 14.58 -7.54
C ALA A 207 9.05 13.34 -6.99
N LEU A 208 8.34 12.22 -6.82
CA LEU A 208 8.97 10.98 -6.35
C LEU A 208 9.91 10.35 -7.39
N ALA A 209 9.67 10.57 -8.69
CA ALA A 209 10.61 10.15 -9.71
C ALA A 209 11.95 10.88 -9.61
N ALA A 210 11.93 12.20 -9.36
CA ALA A 210 13.16 12.98 -9.16
C ALA A 210 13.93 12.55 -7.91
N GLU A 211 13.22 12.12 -6.86
CA GLU A 211 13.81 11.79 -5.55
C GLU A 211 14.11 10.28 -5.37
N ARG A 212 13.77 9.44 -6.36
CA ARG A 212 13.91 7.97 -6.25
C ARG A 212 15.34 7.55 -5.91
N GLU A 213 16.35 8.08 -6.60
CA GLU A 213 17.74 7.69 -6.36
C GLU A 213 18.23 8.11 -4.97
N ALA A 214 17.81 9.28 -4.48
CA ALA A 214 18.13 9.73 -3.14
C ALA A 214 17.48 8.85 -2.06
N LEU A 215 16.22 8.44 -2.29
CA LEU A 215 15.53 7.47 -1.45
C LEU A 215 16.28 6.12 -1.43
N LEU A 216 16.69 5.60 -2.58
CA LEU A 216 17.46 4.35 -2.65
C LEU A 216 18.81 4.46 -1.95
N ALA A 217 19.50 5.59 -2.07
CA ALA A 217 20.75 5.84 -1.36
C ALA A 217 20.55 5.84 0.16
N MET A 218 19.48 6.47 0.66
CA MET A 218 19.10 6.40 2.07
C MET A 218 18.85 4.95 2.52
N LEU A 219 18.09 4.15 1.75
CA LEU A 219 17.79 2.76 2.10
C LEU A 219 19.04 1.89 2.13
N ARG A 220 19.95 2.04 1.16
CA ARG A 220 21.23 1.31 1.13
C ARG A 220 22.16 1.73 2.28
N GLY A 221 22.08 2.99 2.70
CA GLY A 221 22.86 3.55 3.80
C GLY A 221 22.29 3.25 5.19
N ALA A 222 21.06 2.74 5.28
CA ALA A 222 20.46 2.35 6.54
C ALA A 222 21.26 1.21 7.19
N ARG A 223 21.40 1.24 8.51
CA ARG A 223 22.22 0.28 9.27
C ARG A 223 21.70 0.03 10.68
N PRO A 224 21.97 -1.12 11.30
CA PRO A 224 21.63 -1.35 12.71
C PRO A 224 22.35 -0.36 13.64
N SER A 225 21.70 0.03 14.74
CA SER A 225 22.36 0.73 15.84
C SER A 225 23.26 -0.24 16.59
N GLY A 226 24.57 0.04 16.66
CA GLY A 226 25.55 -0.80 17.35
C GLY A 226 26.25 -1.83 16.46
N ALA A 227 26.09 -1.73 15.14
CA ALA A 227 26.98 -2.37 14.16
C ALA A 227 28.30 -1.60 14.03
#